data_AF-A0A4Q7CL60-F1
#
_entry.id   AF-A0A4Q7CL60-F1
#
_cell.length_a   1.000
_cell.length_b   1.000
_cell.length_c   1.000
_cell.angle_alpha   90.00
_cell.angle_beta   90.00
_cell.angle_gamma   90.00
#
_symmetry.space_group_name_H-M   'P 1'
#
loop_
_entity.id
_entity.type
_entity.pdbx_description
1 polymer ?
#
loop_
_entity_poly.entity_id
_entity_poly.type
_entity_poly.pdbx_seq_one_letter_code
_entity_poly.pdbx_strand_id
1 'polypeptide(L)'
;PDDKILKEGDNNKNVKSIKIGLKALNYNTGTENNDFDATLKSAVESFQKDNKLDVNGTFDKETNRKFTEKLVDKSSKDDEVLKTLLKKLK
;
A
#
# COMPACT_ATOMS: atom_id res chain seq x y z
N PRO A 1 11.07 14.83 5.84
CA PRO A 1 10.11 14.95 4.72
C PRO A 1 10.28 13.75 3.79
N ASP A 2 9.35 12.80 3.82
CA ASP A 2 9.22 11.90 2.67
C ASP A 2 7.73 11.80 2.33
N ASP A 3 7.20 12.94 1.91
CA ASP A 3 5.97 13.06 1.11
C ASP A 3 6.22 12.50 -0.31
N LYS A 4 6.95 11.38 -0.41
CA LYS A 4 7.35 10.79 -1.67
C LYS A 4 6.18 9.98 -2.21
N ILE A 5 5.41 10.62 -3.06
CA ILE A 5 4.34 10.00 -3.85
C ILE A 5 4.99 9.11 -4.91
N LEU A 6 4.64 7.82 -4.92
CA LEU A 6 5.06 6.92 -5.99
C LEU A 6 3.94 6.78 -7.02
N LYS A 7 4.28 6.79 -8.30
CA LYS A 7 3.33 6.72 -9.40
C LYS A 7 3.89 5.91 -10.56
N GLU A 8 3.03 5.64 -11.53
CA GLU A 8 3.39 4.93 -12.75
C GLU A 8 4.64 5.53 -13.43
N GLY A 9 5.59 4.65 -13.77
CA GLY A 9 6.88 5.02 -14.34
C GLY A 9 8.00 5.20 -13.32
N ASP A 10 7.71 5.24 -12.02
CA ASP A 10 8.74 5.33 -10.99
C ASP A 10 9.47 3.99 -10.82
N ASN A 11 10.80 4.06 -10.72
CA ASN A 11 11.62 2.94 -10.27
C ASN A 11 12.14 3.22 -8.86
N ASN A 12 11.71 2.43 -7.88
CA ASN A 12 12.11 2.62 -6.49
C ASN A 12 12.12 1.28 -5.76
N LYS A 13 13.15 1.05 -4.94
CA LYS A 13 13.27 -0.15 -4.09
C LYS A 13 12.06 -0.39 -3.19
N ASN A 14 11.33 0.67 -2.82
CA ASN A 14 10.13 0.58 -1.99
C ASN A 14 8.92 0.02 -2.76
N VAL A 15 8.92 0.10 -4.10
CA VAL A 15 7.84 -0.44 -4.94
C VAL A 15 7.70 -1.94 -4.74
N LYS A 16 8.81 -2.67 -4.66
CA LYS A 16 8.79 -4.11 -4.40
C LYS A 16 8.06 -4.45 -3.09
N SER A 17 8.33 -3.69 -2.02
CA SER A 17 7.63 -3.87 -0.74
C SER A 17 6.14 -3.60 -0.83
N ILE A 18 5.74 -2.57 -1.59
CA ILE A 18 4.32 -2.26 -1.85
C ILE A 18 3.65 -3.40 -2.61
N LYS A 19 4.31 -3.92 -3.66
CA LYS A 19 3.80 -5.05 -4.45
C LYS A 19 3.54 -6.28 -3.58
N ILE A 20 4.50 -6.63 -2.73
CA ILE A 20 4.39 -7.77 -1.79
C ILE A 20 3.24 -7.56 -0.81
N GLY A 21 3.12 -6.38 -0.20
CA GLY A 21 2.06 -6.13 0.77
C GLY A 21 0.67 -6.08 0.12
N LEU A 22 0.52 -5.49 -1.06
CA LEU A 22 -0.76 -5.46 -1.76
C LEU A 22 -1.16 -6.88 -2.20
N LYS A 23 -0.20 -7.69 -2.64
CA LYS A 23 -0.40 -9.13 -2.88
C LYS A 23 -0.82 -9.87 -1.62
N ALA A 24 -0.21 -9.57 -0.47
CA ALA A 24 -0.63 -10.09 0.82
C ALA A 24 -2.04 -9.63 1.19
N LEU A 25 -2.51 -8.48 0.71
CA LEU A 25 -3.89 -8.01 0.84
C LEU A 25 -4.84 -8.57 -0.24
N ASN A 26 -4.40 -9.54 -1.04
CA ASN A 26 -5.12 -10.18 -2.14
C ASN A 26 -5.32 -9.30 -3.39
N TYR A 27 -4.49 -8.28 -3.61
CA TYR A 27 -4.47 -7.49 -4.84
C TYR A 27 -3.43 -8.01 -5.83
N ASN A 28 -3.73 -7.99 -7.13
CA ASN A 28 -2.80 -8.42 -8.16
C ASN A 28 -1.83 -7.29 -8.54
N THR A 29 -0.56 -7.41 -8.17
CA THR A 29 0.49 -6.42 -8.43
C THR A 29 1.50 -6.84 -9.51
N GLY A 30 1.26 -7.99 -10.16
CA GLY A 30 2.16 -8.55 -11.16
C GLY A 30 3.50 -9.01 -10.57
N THR A 31 4.58 -8.78 -11.31
CA THR A 31 5.93 -9.21 -10.92
C THR A 31 6.50 -8.34 -9.80
N GLU A 32 7.10 -8.96 -8.79
CA GLU A 32 7.71 -8.30 -7.62
C GLU A 32 9.06 -7.63 -7.94
N ASN A 33 9.05 -6.65 -8.86
CA ASN A 33 10.18 -5.79 -9.25
C ASN A 33 10.08 -4.40 -8.57
N ASN A 34 11.04 -3.53 -8.88
CA ASN A 34 11.11 -2.16 -8.36
C ASN A 34 10.34 -1.14 -9.22
N ASP A 35 9.63 -1.61 -10.25
CA ASP A 35 8.95 -0.75 -11.22
C ASP A 35 7.49 -0.55 -10.83
N PHE A 36 7.08 0.71 -10.76
CA PHE A 36 5.69 1.07 -10.64
C PHE A 36 5.05 1.01 -12.02
N ASP A 37 4.67 -0.20 -12.42
CA ASP A 37 4.02 -0.46 -13.70
C ASP A 37 2.50 -0.22 -13.67
N ALA A 38 1.86 -0.30 -14.84
CA ALA A 38 0.41 -0.17 -14.99
C ALA A 38 -0.37 -1.22 -14.16
N THR A 39 0.21 -2.41 -13.93
CA THR A 39 -0.39 -3.46 -13.11
C THR A 39 -0.47 -3.01 -11.65
N LEU A 40 0.63 -2.48 -11.11
CA LEU A 40 0.67 -1.94 -9.75
C LEU A 40 -0.26 -0.74 -9.61
N LYS A 41 -0.28 0.18 -10.58
CA LYS A 41 -1.22 1.29 -10.58
C LYS A 41 -2.67 0.80 -10.45
N SER A 42 -3.06 -0.16 -11.28
CA SER A 42 -4.41 -0.76 -11.24
C SER A 42 -4.71 -1.40 -9.87
N ALA A 43 -3.71 -2.03 -9.25
CA ALA A 43 -3.83 -2.58 -7.90
C ALA A 43 -4.01 -1.50 -6.84
N VAL A 44 -3.26 -0.40 -6.93
CA VAL A 44 -3.36 0.76 -6.04
C VAL A 44 -4.72 1.44 -6.20
N GLU A 45 -5.21 1.64 -7.43
CA GLU A 45 -6.54 2.18 -7.70
C GLU A 45 -7.65 1.31 -7.10
N SER A 46 -7.54 -0.01 -7.25
CA SER A 46 -8.47 -0.97 -6.65
C SER A 46 -8.44 -0.89 -5.12
N PHE A 47 -7.23 -0.87 -4.54
CA PHE A 47 -7.05 -0.70 -3.10
C PHE A 47 -7.66 0.62 -2.60
N GLN A 48 -7.41 1.74 -3.28
CA GLN A 48 -7.97 3.04 -2.94
C GLN A 48 -9.50 3.00 -2.97
N LYS A 49 -10.08 2.44 -4.05
CA LYS A 49 -11.52 2.29 -4.22
C LYS A 49 -12.15 1.47 -3.10
N ASP A 50 -11.58 0.32 -2.77
CA ASP A 50 -12.08 -0.57 -1.71
C ASP A 50 -12.01 0.07 -0.32
N ASN A 51 -11.04 0.98 -0.12
CA ASN A 51 -10.80 1.65 1.14
C ASN A 51 -11.39 3.07 1.22
N LYS A 52 -12.19 3.47 0.23
CA LYS A 52 -12.83 4.79 0.13
C LYS A 52 -11.83 5.95 0.21
N LEU A 53 -10.70 5.79 -0.48
CA LEU A 53 -9.69 6.83 -0.70
C LEU A 53 -9.88 7.47 -2.07
N ASP A 54 -9.20 8.59 -2.31
CA ASP A 54 -9.11 9.20 -3.63
C ASP A 54 -8.40 8.25 -4.59
N VAL A 55 -9.12 7.83 -5.65
CA VAL A 55 -8.62 6.89 -6.64
C VAL A 55 -7.78 7.65 -7.67
N ASN A 56 -6.52 7.89 -7.31
CA ASN A 56 -5.54 8.59 -8.15
C ASN A 56 -4.46 7.66 -8.72
N GLY A 57 -4.43 6.40 -8.28
CA GLY A 57 -3.45 5.39 -8.70
C GLY A 57 -2.02 5.67 -8.26
N THR A 58 -1.84 6.64 -7.36
CA THR A 58 -0.55 7.00 -6.75
C THR A 58 -0.47 6.47 -5.33
N PHE A 59 0.71 6.00 -4.95
CA PHE A 59 0.97 5.57 -3.59
C PHE A 59 1.50 6.76 -2.79
N ASP A 60 0.56 7.54 -2.26
CA ASP A 60 0.81 8.71 -1.41
C ASP A 60 0.80 8.34 0.09
N LYS A 61 0.97 9.35 0.95
CA LYS A 61 1.00 9.17 2.40
C LYS A 61 -0.32 8.61 2.94
N GLU A 62 -1.46 9.01 2.38
CA GLU A 62 -2.77 8.55 2.83
C GLU A 62 -3.02 7.09 2.45
N THR A 63 -2.69 6.74 1.21
CA THR A 63 -2.71 5.39 0.68
C THR A 63 -1.79 4.50 1.51
N ASN A 64 -0.57 4.94 1.80
CA ASN A 64 0.38 4.20 2.65
C ASN A 64 -0.14 3.98 4.08
N ARG A 65 -0.79 4.99 4.67
CA ARG A 65 -1.40 4.89 6.01
C ARG A 65 -2.46 3.81 6.02
N LYS A 66 -3.39 3.82 5.07
CA LYS A 66 -4.44 2.79 4.97
C LYS A 66 -3.90 1.42 4.59
N PHE A 67 -2.90 1.36 3.73
CA PHE A 67 -2.22 0.13 3.36
C PHE A 67 -1.59 -0.54 4.59
N THR A 68 -0.87 0.22 5.39
CA THR A 68 -0.30 -0.26 6.65
C THR A 68 -1.41 -0.69 7.61
N GLU A 69 -2.48 0.10 7.74
CA GLU A 69 -3.67 -0.27 8.55
C GLU A 69 -4.25 -1.63 8.14
N LYS A 70 -4.41 -1.89 6.83
CA LYS A 70 -4.95 -3.15 6.32
C LYS A 70 -4.01 -4.34 6.50
N LEU A 71 -2.71 -4.14 6.29
CA LEU A 71 -1.71 -5.18 6.53
C LEU A 71 -1.69 -5.59 8.00
N VAL A 72 -1.71 -4.58 8.86
CA VAL A 72 -1.82 -4.76 10.29
C VAL A 72 -3.13 -5.45 10.64
N ASP A 73 -4.29 -5.02 10.14
CA ASP A 73 -5.58 -5.69 10.42
C ASP A 73 -5.56 -7.17 9.99
N LYS A 74 -4.94 -7.47 8.85
CA LYS A 74 -4.77 -8.86 8.36
C LYS A 74 -3.87 -9.68 9.28
N SER A 75 -2.83 -9.09 9.86
CA SER A 75 -1.91 -9.73 10.81
C SER A 75 -2.39 -9.69 12.28
N SER A 76 -3.21 -8.71 12.65
CA SER A 76 -3.65 -8.41 14.04
C SER A 76 -4.98 -9.03 14.40
N LYS A 77 -5.58 -9.80 13.48
CA LYS A 77 -6.48 -10.87 13.91
C LYS A 77 -5.77 -11.84 14.86
N ASP A 78 -4.42 -11.84 14.85
CA ASP A 78 -3.60 -12.69 15.72
C ASP A 78 -2.79 -11.92 16.80
N ASP A 79 -2.68 -10.57 16.78
CA ASP A 79 -1.80 -9.87 17.75
C ASP A 79 -2.22 -8.42 18.12
N GLU A 80 -2.19 -8.10 19.41
CA GLU A 80 -2.84 -6.92 20.03
C GLU A 80 -1.96 -5.64 20.02
N VAL A 81 -0.63 -5.82 19.98
CA VAL A 81 0.38 -4.74 20.11
C VAL A 81 0.40 -3.82 18.87
N LEU A 82 0.14 -4.38 17.69
CA LEU A 82 0.26 -3.67 16.41
C LEU A 82 -0.87 -2.62 16.22
N LYS A 83 -2.07 -2.89 16.75
CA LYS A 83 -3.18 -1.91 16.81
C LYS A 83 -2.80 -0.66 17.59
N THR A 84 -1.97 -0.80 18.62
CA THR A 84 -1.53 0.33 19.47
C THR A 84 -0.54 1.23 18.73
N LEU A 85 0.32 0.67 17.88
CA LEU A 85 1.30 1.44 17.09
C LEU A 85 0.62 2.27 15.99
N LEU A 86 -0.38 1.71 15.29
CA LEU A 86 -1.15 2.46 14.29
C LEU A 86 -1.89 3.66 14.88
N LYS A 87 -2.41 3.53 16.11
CA LYS A 87 -3.08 4.65 16.81
C LYS A 87 -2.15 5.81 17.10
N LYS A 88 -0.84 5.56 17.28
CA LYS A 88 0.17 6.59 17.57
C LYS A 88 0.70 7.30 16.31
N LEU A 89 0.39 6.76 15.13
CA LEU A 89 0.72 7.35 13.83
C LEU A 89 -0.39 8.27 13.27
N LYS A 90 -1.52 8.37 13.99
CA LYS A 90 -2.58 9.35 13.72
C LYS A 90 -2.28 10.70 14.34
#